data_AF-A0A6A0INW4-F1
#
_entry.id   AF-A0A6A0INW4-F1
#
_cell.length_a   1.000
_cell.length_b   1.000
_cell.length_c   1.000
_cell.angle_alpha   90.00
_cell.angle_beta   90.00
_cell.angle_gamma   90.00
#
_symmetry.space_group_name_H-M   'P 1'
#
loop_
_entity.id
_entity.type
_entity.pdbx_description
1 polymer ?
#
loop_
_entity_poly.entity_id
_entity_poly.type
_entity_poly.pdbx_seq_one_letter_code
_entity_poly.pdbx_strand_id
1 'polypeptide(L)'
;MKTKTTDLMPTLLPQPGRAGLFLCLLLAAGTAAGQTGVVRGGPLPQMFPADNWWNVDVSQAPLDPQSAAFLSFIGTSKGLHPDFGGDSDPFPEIYGMVYVTVPGSQPLEPVAFDYADESDTGAPGRPAGYPIPVQAKTEPKWLEGGYPGNAGADGDKHLLIVDRDNKLLFETWNTRCEPEGSPSCTWRAGSGAVFRLDANDRRPDGWTSADAAGLAILPGLIRYDEANGTEPIRHALRFTVRATNGYVFPASHRAGSTTGAPPLGTRLRLKASKDVSGYPDSVRRVFQAMKTYGLILADNGSDMYVQGTYDTRWDNEVLNPAFASLKVSDFEVVQLGWNPGGGGGGDTCTPDATSLCLVSRFRVSARYRDYAGGEGAGQAVALTSDTGYFWFFSAANVEAVVKVVSFCGSGVDRWGVYANGLTDLDVTLTVTDTKDGTTRTYTNPLGQEFRLIRDPAFACP
;
A
#
# COMPACT_ATOMS: atom_id res chain seq x y z
N MET A 1 -20.39 60.93 -50.82
CA MET A 1 -20.42 62.29 -51.40
C MET A 1 -20.33 63.27 -50.23
N LYS A 2 -19.19 63.99 -50.10
CA LYS A 2 -18.91 65.25 -49.33
C LYS A 2 -19.45 65.38 -47.87
N THR A 3 -18.72 65.78 -46.82
CA THR A 3 -17.50 66.61 -46.67
C THR A 3 -16.99 66.57 -45.21
N LYS A 4 -15.68 66.82 -45.04
CA LYS A 4 -14.91 67.12 -43.80
C LYS A 4 -15.20 68.53 -43.23
N THR A 5 -14.88 68.75 -41.93
CA THR A 5 -13.99 69.82 -41.34
C THR A 5 -14.01 69.74 -39.79
N THR A 6 -12.92 69.36 -39.08
CA THR A 6 -11.85 70.16 -38.39
C THR A 6 -12.34 71.09 -37.27
N ASP A 7 -12.04 70.76 -36.00
CA ASP A 7 -10.94 71.26 -35.12
C ASP A 7 -11.35 72.45 -34.24
N LEU A 8 -11.07 72.35 -32.94
CA LEU A 8 -10.30 73.33 -32.14
C LEU A 8 -10.28 72.93 -30.65
N MET A 9 -9.06 72.70 -30.13
CA MET A 9 -8.76 72.70 -28.70
C MET A 9 -8.73 74.13 -28.15
N PRO A 10 -8.90 74.27 -26.82
CA PRO A 10 -7.99 75.13 -26.09
C PRO A 10 -7.36 74.47 -24.86
N THR A 11 -6.07 74.72 -24.74
CA THR A 11 -5.18 74.55 -23.60
C THR A 11 -5.58 75.43 -22.42
N LEU A 12 -5.55 74.89 -21.19
CA LEU A 12 -5.30 75.62 -19.93
C LEU A 12 -4.88 74.63 -18.83
N LEU A 13 -3.61 74.71 -18.41
CA LEU A 13 -3.06 74.23 -17.13
C LEU A 13 -2.95 75.46 -16.18
N PRO A 14 -2.67 75.31 -14.87
CA PRO A 14 -3.00 74.24 -13.92
C PRO A 14 -3.65 74.78 -12.62
N GLN A 15 -4.31 73.93 -11.83
CA GLN A 15 -4.56 74.21 -10.40
C GLN A 15 -4.26 72.99 -9.53
N PRO A 16 -3.85 73.20 -8.26
CA PRO A 16 -2.96 72.30 -7.54
C PRO A 16 -3.69 71.32 -6.62
N GLY A 17 -3.05 70.15 -6.45
CA GLY A 17 -2.94 69.50 -5.15
C GLY A 17 -4.18 68.83 -4.58
N ARG A 18 -4.39 67.56 -4.96
CA ARG A 18 -4.87 66.55 -4.01
C ARG A 18 -4.05 65.27 -4.18
N ALA A 19 -3.29 64.95 -3.14
CA ALA A 19 -2.57 63.70 -2.99
C ALA A 19 -3.56 62.54 -3.04
N GLY A 20 -3.57 61.82 -4.16
CA GLY A 20 -4.24 60.53 -4.29
C GLY A 20 -3.30 59.44 -3.77
N LEU A 21 -3.68 58.83 -2.65
CA LEU A 21 -3.07 57.64 -2.10
C LEU A 21 -3.16 56.52 -3.17
N PHE A 22 -2.05 56.20 -3.83
CA PHE A 22 -1.95 55.03 -4.71
C PHE A 22 -2.00 53.77 -3.85
N LEU A 23 -3.20 53.21 -3.67
CA LEU A 23 -3.37 51.86 -3.16
C LEU A 23 -2.99 50.91 -4.30
N CYS A 24 -1.75 50.44 -4.31
CA CYS A 24 -1.34 49.29 -5.11
C CYS A 24 -2.16 48.08 -4.65
N LEU A 25 -3.24 47.74 -5.38
CA LEU A 25 -3.84 46.42 -5.30
C LEU A 25 -2.81 45.42 -5.87
N LEU A 26 -2.03 44.82 -4.96
CA LEU A 26 -1.43 43.52 -5.19
C LEU A 26 -2.59 42.53 -5.39
N LEU A 27 -2.85 42.16 -6.64
CA LEU A 27 -3.59 40.95 -6.97
C LEU A 27 -2.76 39.77 -6.45
N ALA A 28 -2.98 39.40 -5.20
CA ALA A 28 -2.63 38.08 -4.71
C ALA A 28 -3.46 37.10 -5.54
N ALA A 29 -2.80 36.38 -6.44
CA ALA A 29 -3.37 35.22 -7.10
C ALA A 29 -3.87 34.27 -6.00
N GLY A 30 -5.19 34.12 -5.93
CA GLY A 30 -5.85 33.28 -4.94
C GLY A 30 -5.27 31.88 -4.99
N THR A 31 -4.76 31.43 -3.85
CA THR A 31 -4.53 30.03 -3.53
C THR A 31 -5.77 29.21 -3.91
N ALA A 32 -5.53 28.07 -4.55
CA ALA A 32 -6.54 27.08 -4.92
C ALA A 32 -7.59 26.91 -3.82
N ALA A 33 -8.84 27.26 -4.13
CA ALA A 33 -9.97 26.88 -3.30
C ALA A 33 -10.05 25.35 -3.30
N GLY A 34 -9.61 24.72 -2.22
CA GLY A 34 -9.79 23.29 -2.01
C GLY A 34 -11.28 22.97 -2.16
N GLN A 35 -11.62 22.05 -3.07
CA GLN A 35 -13.01 21.61 -3.24
C GLN A 35 -13.52 21.12 -1.88
N THR A 36 -14.55 21.79 -1.33
CA THR A 36 -15.01 21.58 0.05
C THR A 36 -16.05 20.44 0.18
N GLY A 37 -16.44 19.80 -0.93
CA GLY A 37 -17.54 18.83 -0.97
C GLY A 37 -17.12 17.39 -1.30
N VAL A 38 -18.12 16.51 -1.40
CA VAL A 38 -17.98 15.14 -1.90
C VAL A 38 -17.81 15.18 -3.42
N VAL A 39 -16.81 14.47 -3.95
CA VAL A 39 -16.51 14.46 -5.39
C VAL A 39 -16.14 13.06 -5.86
N ARG A 40 -16.94 12.50 -6.77
CA ARG A 40 -16.63 11.27 -7.49
C ARG A 40 -15.47 11.52 -8.46
N GLY A 41 -14.44 10.67 -8.42
CA GLY A 41 -13.23 10.89 -9.22
C GLY A 41 -12.49 12.19 -8.85
N GLY A 42 -12.63 12.66 -7.61
CA GLY A 42 -12.04 13.93 -7.16
C GLY A 42 -10.52 13.87 -6.98
N PRO A 43 -9.86 15.01 -6.71
CA PRO A 43 -8.41 15.06 -6.54
C PRO A 43 -7.94 14.21 -5.37
N LEU A 44 -6.88 13.43 -5.60
CA LEU A 44 -6.29 12.53 -4.60
C LEU A 44 -5.07 13.16 -3.92
N PRO A 45 -4.87 12.95 -2.60
CA PRO A 45 -3.58 13.20 -1.99
C PRO A 45 -2.54 12.21 -2.55
N GLN A 46 -1.27 12.40 -2.19
CA GLN A 46 -0.28 11.36 -2.41
C GLN A 46 -0.75 10.06 -1.74
N MET A 47 -0.77 8.97 -2.51
CA MET A 47 -1.14 7.64 -2.02
C MET A 47 0.11 6.87 -1.66
N PHE A 48 0.29 6.69 -0.36
CA PHE A 48 1.41 6.03 0.29
C PHE A 48 2.79 6.72 0.14
N PRO A 49 3.70 6.47 1.09
CA PRO A 49 5.11 6.83 0.97
C PRO A 49 5.79 6.24 -0.29
N ALA A 50 6.91 6.83 -0.72
CA ALA A 50 7.64 6.37 -1.90
C ALA A 50 8.30 4.98 -1.71
N ASP A 51 8.57 4.58 -0.47
CA ASP A 51 9.09 3.28 -0.08
C ASP A 51 7.99 2.23 0.18
N ASN A 52 6.72 2.58 -0.04
CA ASN A 52 5.62 1.63 -0.04
C ASN A 52 5.79 0.60 -1.16
N TRP A 53 5.35 -0.64 -0.94
CA TRP A 53 5.40 -1.70 -1.96
C TRP A 53 4.68 -1.33 -3.26
N TRP A 54 3.67 -0.47 -3.23
CA TRP A 54 3.05 0.09 -4.43
C TRP A 54 4.00 1.02 -5.19
N ASN A 55 4.77 1.86 -4.51
CA ASN A 55 5.48 3.01 -5.10
C ASN A 55 6.97 2.76 -5.38
N VAL A 56 7.43 1.54 -5.12
CA VAL A 56 8.84 1.20 -5.23
C VAL A 56 9.26 0.72 -6.61
N ASP A 57 10.39 1.23 -7.10
CA ASP A 57 11.04 0.76 -8.32
C ASP A 57 11.53 -0.67 -8.15
N VAL A 58 11.04 -1.54 -9.03
CA VAL A 58 11.38 -2.97 -9.09
C VAL A 58 12.18 -3.30 -10.32
N SER A 59 12.62 -2.35 -11.14
CA SER A 59 13.36 -2.61 -12.38
C SER A 59 14.63 -3.45 -12.19
N GLN A 60 15.25 -3.36 -11.01
CA GLN A 60 16.45 -4.12 -10.62
C GLN A 60 16.18 -5.20 -9.56
N ALA A 61 14.92 -5.45 -9.20
CA ALA A 61 14.58 -6.47 -8.22
C ALA A 61 14.99 -7.88 -8.72
N PRO A 62 15.40 -8.80 -7.82
CA PRO A 62 15.80 -10.15 -8.19
C PRO A 62 14.66 -10.91 -8.87
N LEU A 63 15.00 -11.81 -9.79
CA LEU A 63 14.07 -12.68 -10.49
C LEU A 63 13.72 -13.90 -9.64
N ASP A 64 12.45 -14.31 -9.64
CA ASP A 64 12.04 -15.53 -8.99
C ASP A 64 12.50 -16.79 -9.78
N PRO A 65 13.11 -17.80 -9.13
CA PRO A 65 13.51 -19.04 -9.80
C PRO A 65 12.35 -19.80 -10.47
N GLN A 66 11.12 -19.62 -9.99
CA GLN A 66 9.91 -20.23 -10.54
C GLN A 66 9.20 -19.33 -11.56
N SER A 67 9.79 -18.21 -11.97
CA SER A 67 9.18 -17.27 -12.91
C SER A 67 8.61 -17.97 -14.16
N ALA A 68 9.35 -18.88 -14.78
CA ALA A 68 8.87 -19.58 -15.98
C ALA A 68 7.63 -20.46 -15.70
N ALA A 69 7.56 -21.07 -14.53
CA ALA A 69 6.44 -21.93 -14.13
C ALA A 69 5.16 -21.10 -13.90
N PHE A 70 5.26 -19.98 -13.18
CA PHE A 70 4.09 -19.10 -12.95
C PHE A 70 3.58 -18.46 -14.25
N LEU A 71 4.48 -18.01 -15.14
CA LEU A 71 4.07 -17.49 -16.45
C LEU A 71 3.44 -18.58 -17.33
N SER A 72 3.93 -19.82 -17.25
CA SER A 72 3.31 -20.96 -17.93
C SER A 72 1.95 -21.32 -17.34
N PHE A 73 1.77 -21.18 -16.02
CA PHE A 73 0.47 -21.34 -15.39
C PHE A 73 -0.51 -20.34 -15.96
N ILE A 74 -0.21 -19.04 -15.96
CA ILE A 74 -1.11 -18.02 -16.51
C ILE A 74 -1.38 -18.27 -18.00
N GLY A 75 -0.32 -18.59 -18.75
CA GLY A 75 -0.34 -18.90 -20.18
C GLY A 75 0.49 -17.89 -20.96
N THR A 76 1.65 -18.31 -21.47
CA THR A 76 2.67 -17.41 -22.02
C THR A 76 2.22 -16.58 -23.22
N SER A 77 1.24 -17.06 -24.00
CA SER A 77 0.66 -16.34 -25.15
C SER A 77 -0.58 -15.51 -24.81
N LYS A 78 -1.05 -15.55 -23.55
CA LYS A 78 -2.21 -14.77 -23.08
C LYS A 78 -1.87 -13.28 -23.19
N GLY A 79 -2.79 -12.52 -23.79
CA GLY A 79 -2.70 -11.06 -23.81
C GLY A 79 -3.27 -10.44 -22.54
N LEU A 80 -2.83 -9.23 -22.19
CA LEU A 80 -3.47 -8.47 -21.12
C LEU A 80 -4.86 -7.99 -21.55
N HIS A 81 -5.73 -7.76 -20.56
CA HIS A 81 -7.03 -7.12 -20.74
C HIS A 81 -7.11 -5.87 -19.85
N PRO A 82 -7.43 -4.68 -20.41
CA PRO A 82 -7.70 -3.51 -19.59
C PRO A 82 -9.11 -3.63 -19.01
N ASP A 83 -9.20 -3.82 -17.69
CA ASP A 83 -10.45 -3.97 -16.97
C ASP A 83 -10.93 -2.62 -16.42
N PHE A 84 -11.08 -1.65 -17.33
CA PHE A 84 -11.51 -0.29 -17.03
C PHE A 84 -11.98 0.45 -18.28
N GLY A 85 -12.74 1.52 -18.09
CA GLY A 85 -13.29 2.31 -19.18
C GLY A 85 -14.33 3.32 -18.69
N GLY A 86 -15.38 3.52 -19.48
CA GLY A 86 -16.46 4.45 -19.20
C GLY A 86 -17.80 3.75 -18.99
N ASP A 87 -18.85 4.34 -19.55
CA ASP A 87 -20.20 3.80 -19.49
C ASP A 87 -20.33 2.51 -20.32
N SER A 88 -21.17 1.59 -19.84
CA SER A 88 -21.57 0.36 -20.52
C SER A 88 -23.09 0.31 -20.71
N ASP A 89 -23.55 -0.54 -21.62
CA ASP A 89 -24.96 -0.83 -21.86
C ASP A 89 -25.28 -2.23 -21.31
N PRO A 90 -26.36 -2.41 -20.51
CA PRO A 90 -27.38 -1.42 -20.14
C PRO A 90 -26.96 -0.38 -19.11
N PHE A 91 -27.54 0.82 -19.18
CA PHE A 91 -27.46 1.80 -18.08
C PHE A 91 -28.01 1.18 -16.78
N PRO A 92 -27.35 1.35 -15.61
CA PRO A 92 -26.23 2.26 -15.31
C PRO A 92 -24.83 1.61 -15.34
N GLU A 93 -24.66 0.48 -16.01
CA GLU A 93 -23.40 -0.28 -16.00
C GLU A 93 -22.18 0.53 -16.46
N ILE A 94 -21.01 0.14 -15.97
CA ILE A 94 -19.74 0.83 -16.19
C ILE A 94 -18.59 -0.17 -16.28
N TYR A 95 -17.50 0.26 -16.91
CA TYR A 95 -16.20 -0.41 -16.84
C TYR A 95 -15.27 0.31 -15.86
N GLY A 96 -14.55 -0.48 -15.05
CA GLY A 96 -13.59 0.03 -14.07
C GLY A 96 -14.20 0.41 -12.73
N MET A 97 -13.33 0.77 -11.80
CA MET A 97 -13.70 1.02 -10.41
C MET A 97 -13.95 2.49 -10.13
N VAL A 98 -14.98 2.78 -9.33
CA VAL A 98 -15.31 4.15 -8.92
C VAL A 98 -14.61 4.45 -7.59
N TYR A 99 -14.01 5.63 -7.49
CA TYR A 99 -13.58 6.18 -6.21
C TYR A 99 -14.22 7.54 -5.95
N VAL A 100 -14.33 7.88 -4.68
CA VAL A 100 -14.94 9.12 -4.21
C VAL A 100 -13.98 9.80 -3.25
N THR A 101 -13.91 11.12 -3.31
CA THR A 101 -13.17 11.93 -2.33
C THR A 101 -14.16 12.70 -1.46
N VAL A 102 -13.87 12.77 -0.17
CA VAL A 102 -14.72 13.41 0.83
C VAL A 102 -13.89 14.32 1.74
N PRO A 103 -14.45 15.39 2.31
CA PRO A 103 -13.79 16.15 3.36
C PRO A 103 -13.71 15.31 4.64
N GLY A 104 -12.79 15.64 5.53
CA GLY A 104 -12.62 14.97 6.82
C GLY A 104 -13.78 15.15 7.80
N SER A 105 -14.72 16.05 7.46
CA SER A 105 -15.96 16.28 8.17
C SER A 105 -17.14 15.47 7.62
N GLN A 106 -16.94 14.61 6.62
CA GLN A 106 -18.00 13.77 6.07
C GLN A 106 -18.57 12.86 7.18
N PRO A 107 -19.90 12.86 7.40
CA PRO A 107 -20.52 11.99 8.40
C PRO A 107 -20.17 10.52 8.19
N LEU A 108 -19.90 9.82 9.30
CA LEU A 108 -19.66 8.39 9.31
C LEU A 108 -20.98 7.62 9.36
N GLU A 109 -21.07 6.59 8.53
CA GLU A 109 -22.15 5.63 8.52
C GLU A 109 -21.67 4.31 9.14
N PRO A 110 -22.47 3.65 10.00
CA PRO A 110 -22.15 2.32 10.47
C PRO A 110 -22.27 1.31 9.33
N VAL A 111 -21.34 0.35 9.27
CA VAL A 111 -21.32 -0.73 8.30
C VAL A 111 -21.23 -2.05 9.04
N ALA A 112 -22.17 -2.96 8.79
CA ALA A 112 -22.08 -4.35 9.26
C ALA A 112 -21.24 -5.18 8.27
N PHE A 113 -20.39 -6.07 8.78
CA PHE A 113 -19.53 -6.93 7.95
C PHE A 113 -19.90 -8.40 8.06
N ASP A 114 -19.82 -9.11 6.95
CA ASP A 114 -19.97 -10.57 6.93
C ASP A 114 -18.68 -11.26 7.42
N TYR A 115 -17.51 -10.70 7.07
CA TYR A 115 -16.18 -11.07 7.56
C TYR A 115 -15.71 -10.10 8.66
N ALA A 116 -16.46 -10.04 9.76
CA ALA A 116 -16.24 -9.03 10.81
C ALA A 116 -14.90 -9.19 11.56
N ASP A 117 -14.37 -10.41 11.67
CA ASP A 117 -13.10 -10.73 12.31
C ASP A 117 -11.86 -10.35 11.46
N GLU A 118 -12.08 -10.07 10.18
CA GLU A 118 -11.08 -9.56 9.25
C GLU A 118 -11.45 -8.18 8.68
N SER A 119 -12.27 -7.39 9.38
CA SER A 119 -12.71 -6.06 8.91
C SER A 119 -12.45 -4.96 9.93
N ASP A 120 -12.10 -3.78 9.42
CA ASP A 120 -11.97 -2.58 10.23
C ASP A 120 -13.35 -1.95 10.43
N THR A 121 -13.78 -1.78 11.69
CA THR A 121 -15.07 -1.11 11.99
C THR A 121 -15.02 0.42 11.80
N GLY A 122 -13.84 0.98 11.60
CA GLY A 122 -13.58 2.39 11.36
C GLY A 122 -12.07 2.66 11.40
N ALA A 123 -11.68 3.91 11.12
CA ALA A 123 -10.27 4.28 11.13
C ALA A 123 -9.65 4.23 12.54
N PRO A 124 -8.39 3.77 12.70
CA PRO A 124 -7.70 3.75 13.98
C PRO A 124 -7.72 5.13 14.68
N GLY A 125 -8.11 5.14 15.96
CA GLY A 125 -8.18 6.38 16.75
C GLY A 125 -9.34 7.31 16.41
N ARG A 126 -10.30 6.89 15.58
CA ARG A 126 -11.51 7.66 15.22
C ARG A 126 -12.78 6.90 15.64
N PRO A 127 -13.95 7.57 15.68
CA PRO A 127 -15.23 6.87 15.88
C PRO A 127 -15.44 5.79 14.81
N ALA A 128 -16.17 4.73 15.17
CA ALA A 128 -16.54 3.67 14.25
C ALA A 128 -17.41 4.20 13.10
N GLY A 129 -17.26 3.61 11.92
CA GLY A 129 -18.01 3.93 10.71
C GLY A 129 -17.12 4.37 9.54
N TYR A 130 -17.75 4.43 8.37
CA TYR A 130 -17.14 4.76 7.09
C TYR A 130 -17.76 6.06 6.56
N PRO A 131 -16.99 6.99 5.95
CA PRO A 131 -17.51 8.28 5.51
C PRO A 131 -18.29 8.17 4.18
N ILE A 132 -19.31 7.31 4.14
CA ILE A 132 -20.08 7.01 2.94
C ILE A 132 -21.06 8.15 2.62
N PRO A 133 -20.95 8.82 1.47
CA PRO A 133 -21.89 9.87 1.08
C PRO A 133 -23.29 9.30 0.80
N VAL A 134 -24.34 10.08 1.11
CA VAL A 134 -25.73 9.68 0.88
C VAL A 134 -26.02 9.33 -0.58
N GLN A 135 -25.32 9.98 -1.52
CA GLN A 135 -25.47 9.73 -2.95
C GLN A 135 -25.13 8.29 -3.32
N ALA A 136 -24.19 7.64 -2.61
CA ALA A 136 -23.87 6.24 -2.86
C ALA A 136 -25.05 5.30 -2.61
N LYS A 137 -26.04 5.71 -1.79
CA LYS A 137 -27.27 4.93 -1.57
C LYS A 137 -28.18 4.93 -2.79
N THR A 138 -28.38 6.09 -3.41
CA THR A 138 -29.52 6.31 -4.36
C THR A 138 -29.11 6.72 -5.77
N GLU A 139 -27.88 7.16 -5.99
CA GLU A 139 -27.41 7.59 -7.30
C GLU A 139 -26.56 6.51 -7.99
N PRO A 140 -26.62 6.42 -9.32
CA PRO A 140 -25.80 5.47 -10.06
C PRO A 140 -24.33 5.92 -10.11
N LYS A 141 -23.44 4.95 -10.33
CA LYS A 141 -22.01 5.13 -10.58
C LYS A 141 -21.25 5.73 -9.40
N TRP A 142 -21.61 5.29 -8.20
CA TRP A 142 -20.89 5.56 -6.95
C TRP A 142 -20.17 4.33 -6.40
N LEU A 143 -20.58 3.15 -6.85
CA LEU A 143 -19.96 1.85 -6.58
C LEU A 143 -19.57 1.21 -7.91
N GLU A 144 -18.67 0.24 -7.85
CA GLU A 144 -18.41 -0.66 -8.97
C GLU A 144 -19.72 -1.31 -9.48
N GLY A 145 -19.79 -1.55 -10.79
CA GLY A 145 -20.98 -2.05 -11.48
C GLY A 145 -22.01 -0.96 -11.78
N GLY A 146 -21.89 0.23 -11.20
CA GLY A 146 -22.64 1.41 -11.62
C GLY A 146 -24.04 1.54 -11.02
N TYR A 147 -24.56 0.49 -10.38
CA TYR A 147 -25.85 0.55 -9.70
C TYR A 147 -25.76 1.30 -8.35
N PRO A 148 -26.82 2.03 -7.94
CA PRO A 148 -26.90 2.56 -6.58
C PRO A 148 -26.80 1.46 -5.52
N GLY A 149 -26.27 1.79 -4.33
CA GLY A 149 -26.06 0.80 -3.27
C GLY A 149 -27.33 0.11 -2.76
N ASN A 150 -28.51 0.69 -2.99
CA ASN A 150 -29.80 0.10 -2.62
C ASN A 150 -30.52 -0.64 -3.77
N ALA A 151 -29.89 -0.83 -4.94
CA ALA A 151 -30.56 -1.33 -6.14
C ALA A 151 -30.73 -2.86 -6.21
N GLY A 152 -30.16 -3.63 -5.27
CA GLY A 152 -30.26 -5.09 -5.29
C GLY A 152 -29.54 -5.78 -6.45
N ALA A 153 -28.58 -5.10 -7.09
CA ALA A 153 -27.82 -5.65 -8.21
C ALA A 153 -26.79 -6.69 -7.74
N ASP A 154 -26.54 -7.70 -8.59
CA ASP A 154 -25.47 -8.68 -8.40
C ASP A 154 -24.08 -8.08 -8.69
N GLY A 155 -23.02 -8.80 -8.33
CA GLY A 155 -21.62 -8.40 -8.57
C GLY A 155 -20.84 -8.02 -7.31
N ASP A 156 -19.58 -7.65 -7.49
CA ASP A 156 -18.63 -7.41 -6.39
C ASP A 156 -18.89 -6.12 -5.60
N LYS A 157 -19.42 -5.07 -6.24
CA LYS A 157 -19.90 -3.83 -5.58
C LYS A 157 -18.85 -3.23 -4.63
N HIS A 158 -17.64 -3.01 -5.13
CA HIS A 158 -16.61 -2.28 -4.40
C HIS A 158 -16.99 -0.80 -4.22
N LEU A 159 -16.70 -0.24 -3.04
CA LEU A 159 -16.81 1.20 -2.75
C LEU A 159 -15.49 1.71 -2.20
N LEU A 160 -14.88 2.68 -2.89
CA LEU A 160 -13.56 3.24 -2.55
C LEU A 160 -13.72 4.73 -2.18
N ILE A 161 -13.39 5.10 -0.94
CA ILE A 161 -13.59 6.46 -0.41
C ILE A 161 -12.28 6.99 0.17
N VAL A 162 -11.87 8.17 -0.29
CA VAL A 162 -10.70 8.89 0.20
C VAL A 162 -11.12 10.10 1.02
N ASP A 163 -10.83 10.07 2.32
CA ASP A 163 -10.86 11.24 3.18
C ASP A 163 -9.57 12.03 2.95
N ARG A 164 -9.68 13.12 2.19
CA ARG A 164 -8.53 13.90 1.75
C ARG A 164 -7.87 14.71 2.86
N ASP A 165 -8.64 15.10 3.87
CA ASP A 165 -8.14 15.96 4.96
C ASP A 165 -7.38 15.12 5.99
N ASN A 166 -7.82 13.87 6.22
CA ASN A 166 -7.18 12.95 7.15
C ASN A 166 -6.25 11.94 6.48
N LYS A 167 -6.16 11.95 5.14
CA LYS A 167 -5.34 11.02 4.32
C LYS A 167 -5.66 9.55 4.61
N LEU A 168 -6.94 9.22 4.65
CA LEU A 168 -7.42 7.86 4.87
C LEU A 168 -8.13 7.36 3.61
N LEU A 169 -7.91 6.08 3.31
CA LEU A 169 -8.63 5.34 2.27
C LEU A 169 -9.47 4.27 2.95
N PHE A 170 -10.76 4.30 2.67
CA PHE A 170 -11.76 3.34 3.13
C PHE A 170 -12.24 2.53 1.93
N GLU A 171 -12.19 1.21 2.03
CA GLU A 171 -12.62 0.32 0.95
C GLU A 171 -13.51 -0.79 1.50
N THR A 172 -14.59 -1.08 0.80
CA THR A 172 -15.49 -2.20 1.13
C THR A 172 -15.77 -3.05 -0.09
N TRP A 173 -15.90 -4.36 0.10
CA TRP A 173 -16.34 -5.34 -0.91
C TRP A 173 -17.74 -5.85 -0.61
N ASN A 174 -18.48 -6.22 -1.65
CA ASN A 174 -19.89 -6.65 -1.61
C ASN A 174 -20.75 -5.63 -0.84
N THR A 175 -20.59 -4.35 -1.17
CA THR A 175 -21.23 -3.25 -0.46
C THR A 175 -22.68 -3.13 -0.89
N ARG A 176 -23.61 -3.14 0.06
CA ARG A 176 -25.05 -3.03 -0.20
C ARG A 176 -25.77 -2.30 0.91
N CYS A 177 -26.86 -1.66 0.55
CA CYS A 177 -27.72 -0.95 1.48
C CYS A 177 -29.05 -1.71 1.58
N GLU A 178 -29.32 -2.27 2.75
CA GLU A 178 -30.45 -3.17 3.00
C GLU A 178 -31.51 -2.51 3.91
N PRO A 179 -32.82 -2.69 3.67
CA PRO A 179 -33.40 -3.40 2.53
C PRO A 179 -33.29 -2.59 1.23
N GLU A 180 -33.27 -3.31 0.10
CA GLU A 180 -33.23 -2.76 -1.25
C GLU A 180 -34.40 -1.79 -1.51
N GLY A 181 -34.18 -0.81 -2.38
CA GLY A 181 -35.15 0.23 -2.74
C GLY A 181 -35.47 1.24 -1.62
N SER A 182 -34.93 1.06 -0.41
CA SER A 182 -35.16 1.97 0.70
C SER A 182 -34.13 3.10 0.73
N PRO A 183 -34.53 4.38 0.85
CA PRO A 183 -33.60 5.48 1.09
C PRO A 183 -33.08 5.53 2.54
N SER A 184 -33.74 4.82 3.46
CA SER A 184 -33.36 4.71 4.88
C SER A 184 -32.68 3.37 5.19
N CYS A 185 -32.15 2.69 4.18
CA CYS A 185 -31.42 1.44 4.32
C CYS A 185 -30.14 1.61 5.17
N THR A 186 -29.67 0.50 5.73
CA THR A 186 -28.42 0.41 6.49
C THR A 186 -27.36 -0.32 5.69
N TRP A 187 -26.11 0.13 5.81
CA TRP A 187 -25.00 -0.46 5.07
C TRP A 187 -24.56 -1.81 5.63
N ARG A 188 -24.36 -2.75 4.71
CA ARG A 188 -23.69 -4.02 4.94
C ARG A 188 -22.64 -4.23 3.85
N ALA A 189 -21.51 -4.81 4.21
CA ALA A 189 -20.45 -5.19 3.29
C ALA A 189 -19.96 -6.61 3.62
N GLY A 190 -19.34 -7.28 2.66
CA GLY A 190 -18.64 -8.54 2.94
C GLY A 190 -17.46 -8.26 3.87
N SER A 191 -16.57 -7.36 3.45
CA SER A 191 -15.41 -6.90 4.21
C SER A 191 -15.24 -5.39 4.12
N GLY A 192 -14.46 -4.83 5.05
CA GLY A 192 -14.04 -3.42 5.02
C GLY A 192 -12.63 -3.23 5.56
N ALA A 193 -11.84 -2.39 4.90
CA ALA A 193 -10.49 -2.05 5.32
C ALA A 193 -10.24 -0.55 5.27
N VAL A 194 -9.42 -0.08 6.21
CA VAL A 194 -8.99 1.32 6.27
C VAL A 194 -7.47 1.41 6.21
N PHE A 195 -6.98 2.23 5.29
CA PHE A 195 -5.55 2.44 5.05
C PHE A 195 -5.16 3.89 5.32
N ARG A 196 -4.02 4.09 5.99
CA ARG A 196 -3.38 5.40 6.09
C ARG A 196 -2.56 5.65 4.83
N LEU A 197 -2.91 6.68 4.07
CA LEU A 197 -2.24 7.02 2.82
C LEU A 197 -0.86 7.66 3.02
N ASP A 198 -0.43 7.90 4.25
CA ASP A 198 0.89 8.44 4.60
C ASP A 198 1.76 7.43 5.37
N ALA A 199 1.39 6.15 5.36
CA ALA A 199 2.14 5.08 6.02
C ALA A 199 2.30 3.83 5.14
N ASN A 200 3.15 2.91 5.60
CA ASN A 200 3.41 1.60 4.98
C ASN A 200 2.77 0.46 5.79
N ASP A 201 1.66 0.73 6.46
CA ASP A 201 0.97 -0.27 7.27
C ASP A 201 0.37 -1.34 6.36
N ARG A 202 0.76 -2.60 6.58
CA ARG A 202 0.10 -3.76 5.94
C ARG A 202 -1.07 -4.18 6.82
N ARG A 203 -2.12 -4.73 6.21
CA ARG A 203 -3.16 -5.46 6.95
C ARG A 203 -2.51 -6.55 7.82
N PRO A 204 -3.11 -6.88 8.98
CA PRO A 204 -2.62 -8.00 9.79
C PRO A 204 -2.51 -9.27 8.96
N ASP A 205 -1.52 -10.11 9.28
CA ASP A 205 -1.31 -11.35 8.56
C ASP A 205 -2.53 -12.27 8.72
N GLY A 206 -3.01 -12.83 7.61
CA GLY A 206 -4.26 -13.58 7.55
C GLY A 206 -5.52 -12.73 7.40
N TRP A 207 -5.45 -11.39 7.36
CA TRP A 207 -6.63 -10.55 7.18
C TRP A 207 -6.82 -10.14 5.72
N THR A 208 -8.02 -10.37 5.20
CA THR A 208 -8.48 -9.84 3.90
C THR A 208 -8.69 -8.32 3.93
N SER A 209 -9.14 -7.76 2.81
CA SER A 209 -9.60 -6.39 2.68
C SER A 209 -10.79 -6.34 1.72
N ALA A 210 -11.05 -5.18 1.08
CA ALA A 210 -11.89 -5.16 -0.11
C ALA A 210 -11.25 -5.89 -1.30
N ASP A 211 -9.91 -6.00 -1.32
CA ASP A 211 -9.13 -6.85 -2.21
C ASP A 211 -8.82 -8.20 -1.54
N ALA A 212 -8.89 -9.31 -2.28
CA ALA A 212 -8.69 -10.64 -1.69
C ALA A 212 -7.27 -10.88 -1.16
N ALA A 213 -6.25 -10.19 -1.69
CA ALA A 213 -4.88 -10.25 -1.18
C ALA A 213 -4.68 -9.45 0.11
N GLY A 214 -5.70 -8.73 0.59
CA GLY A 214 -5.58 -7.82 1.74
C GLY A 214 -4.85 -6.51 1.40
N LEU A 215 -4.83 -6.13 0.12
CA LEU A 215 -4.20 -4.90 -0.35
C LEU A 215 -5.20 -3.76 -0.50
N ALA A 216 -4.72 -2.52 -0.49
CA ALA A 216 -5.56 -1.40 -0.92
C ALA A 216 -5.79 -1.47 -2.45
N ILE A 217 -7.03 -1.34 -2.90
CA ILE A 217 -7.43 -1.41 -4.32
C ILE A 217 -7.00 -0.14 -5.06
N LEU A 218 -7.45 1.03 -4.60
CA LEU A 218 -7.30 2.31 -5.31
C LEU A 218 -5.84 2.61 -5.72
N PRO A 219 -4.82 2.34 -4.89
CA PRO A 219 -3.42 2.60 -5.24
C PRO A 219 -2.88 1.71 -6.35
N GLY A 220 -3.54 0.60 -6.67
CA GLY A 220 -3.21 -0.27 -7.80
C GLY A 220 -3.97 0.07 -9.09
N LEU A 221 -4.89 1.03 -9.08
CA LEU A 221 -5.72 1.37 -10.25
C LEU A 221 -5.04 2.37 -11.17
N ILE A 222 -5.09 2.11 -12.48
CA ILE A 222 -4.73 3.09 -13.51
C ILE A 222 -5.78 4.20 -13.53
N ARG A 223 -5.36 5.46 -13.41
CA ARG A 223 -6.24 6.63 -13.47
C ARG A 223 -6.07 7.42 -14.77
N TYR A 224 -7.16 8.03 -15.24
CA TYR A 224 -7.14 8.77 -16.51
C TYR A 224 -6.14 9.92 -16.50
N ASP A 225 -6.14 10.71 -15.43
CA ASP A 225 -5.34 11.94 -15.36
C ASP A 225 -3.84 11.67 -15.24
N GLU A 226 -3.41 10.54 -14.67
CA GLU A 226 -1.99 10.18 -14.62
C GLU A 226 -1.49 9.57 -15.94
N ALA A 227 -2.34 8.81 -16.65
CA ALA A 227 -2.00 8.28 -17.96
C ALA A 227 -1.92 9.40 -19.01
N ASN A 228 -2.83 10.38 -18.95
CA ASN A 228 -2.89 11.49 -19.90
C ASN A 228 -2.16 12.76 -19.42
N GLY A 229 -1.59 12.74 -18.22
CA GLY A 229 -0.82 13.83 -17.64
C GLY A 229 0.60 13.96 -18.20
N THR A 230 1.37 14.88 -17.64
CA THR A 230 2.77 15.11 -18.02
C THR A 230 3.77 14.29 -17.21
N GLU A 231 3.39 13.89 -16.00
CA GLU A 231 4.22 13.11 -15.08
C GLU A 231 4.12 11.60 -15.37
N PRO A 232 5.14 10.81 -14.99
CA PRO A 232 5.03 9.35 -15.03
C PRO A 232 4.05 8.84 -13.97
N ILE A 233 3.46 7.67 -14.23
CA ILE A 233 2.75 6.88 -13.20
C ILE A 233 3.81 6.29 -12.27
N ARG A 234 3.66 6.52 -10.96
CA ARG A 234 4.69 6.23 -9.94
C ARG A 234 4.35 5.08 -8.99
N HIS A 235 3.48 4.17 -9.43
CA HIS A 235 3.04 3.04 -8.64
C HIS A 235 2.85 1.78 -9.49
N ALA A 236 2.82 0.63 -8.82
CA ALA A 236 2.49 -0.65 -9.41
C ALA A 236 0.99 -0.70 -9.72
N LEU A 237 0.65 -1.57 -10.66
CA LEU A 237 -0.74 -1.80 -11.07
C LEU A 237 -1.25 -3.08 -10.39
N ARG A 238 -2.57 -3.22 -10.25
CA ARG A 238 -3.17 -4.48 -9.79
C ARG A 238 -3.74 -5.30 -10.93
N PHE A 239 -3.68 -6.61 -10.79
CA PHE A 239 -4.25 -7.54 -11.76
C PHE A 239 -4.77 -8.83 -11.11
N THR A 240 -5.53 -9.60 -11.87
CA THR A 240 -6.09 -10.89 -11.44
C THR A 240 -5.60 -12.07 -12.28
N VAL A 241 -5.69 -13.28 -11.71
CA VAL A 241 -5.53 -14.55 -12.42
C VAL A 241 -6.66 -15.52 -12.07
N ARG A 242 -6.85 -16.56 -12.86
CA ARG A 242 -7.96 -17.51 -12.66
C ARG A 242 -7.94 -18.31 -11.36
N ALA A 243 -6.77 -18.47 -10.75
CA ALA A 243 -6.62 -19.15 -9.46
C ALA A 243 -5.26 -18.80 -8.84
N THR A 244 -5.20 -18.87 -7.51
CA THR A 244 -4.01 -18.60 -6.69
C THR A 244 -3.71 -19.75 -5.74
N ASN A 245 -2.51 -19.73 -5.15
CA ASN A 245 -2.13 -20.65 -4.08
C ASN A 245 -1.30 -19.98 -2.99
N GLY A 246 -1.93 -19.70 -1.84
CA GLY A 246 -1.30 -18.96 -0.74
C GLY A 246 -1.08 -17.48 -1.07
N TYR A 247 -0.22 -16.83 -0.28
CA TYR A 247 0.14 -15.43 -0.45
C TYR A 247 1.59 -15.18 -0.02
N VAL A 248 2.18 -14.11 -0.54
CA VAL A 248 3.50 -13.60 -0.17
C VAL A 248 3.42 -12.07 -0.05
N PHE A 249 4.40 -11.46 0.62
CA PHE A 249 4.48 -10.00 0.68
C PHE A 249 4.39 -9.39 -0.75
N PRO A 250 3.58 -8.32 -0.95
CA PRO A 250 2.92 -7.51 0.08
C PRO A 250 1.51 -7.97 0.51
N ALA A 251 0.98 -9.05 -0.05
CA ALA A 251 -0.31 -9.58 0.35
C ALA A 251 -0.30 -10.05 1.82
N SER A 252 -1.46 -10.02 2.46
CA SER A 252 -1.70 -10.53 3.82
C SER A 252 -2.66 -11.70 3.88
N HIS A 253 -3.34 -12.03 2.79
CA HIS A 253 -4.41 -13.01 2.81
C HIS A 253 -4.42 -13.90 1.56
N ARG A 254 -5.03 -15.09 1.67
CA ARG A 254 -5.13 -16.10 0.60
C ARG A 254 -6.56 -16.18 0.08
N ALA A 255 -6.73 -16.38 -1.23
CA ALA A 255 -8.05 -16.64 -1.85
C ALA A 255 -8.15 -18.01 -2.54
N GLY A 256 -7.11 -18.86 -2.46
CA GLY A 256 -7.10 -20.14 -3.16
C GLY A 256 -5.95 -21.06 -2.75
N SER A 257 -6.03 -22.31 -3.22
CA SER A 257 -5.09 -23.40 -2.91
C SER A 257 -4.76 -24.26 -4.15
N THR A 258 -4.80 -23.68 -5.34
CA THR A 258 -4.62 -24.43 -6.60
C THR A 258 -3.14 -24.70 -6.85
N THR A 259 -2.70 -25.96 -6.73
CA THR A 259 -1.30 -26.35 -6.94
C THR A 259 -0.73 -25.79 -8.25
N GLY A 260 0.44 -25.15 -8.17
CA GLY A 260 1.13 -24.54 -9.31
C GLY A 260 0.66 -23.14 -9.69
N ALA A 261 -0.42 -22.64 -9.10
CA ALA A 261 -0.83 -21.25 -9.25
C ALA A 261 0.13 -20.30 -8.51
N PRO A 262 0.32 -19.06 -9.00
CA PRO A 262 1.06 -18.04 -8.26
C PRO A 262 0.33 -17.68 -6.94
N PRO A 263 1.06 -17.37 -5.86
CA PRO A 263 0.45 -16.81 -4.64
C PRO A 263 -0.05 -15.38 -4.87
N LEU A 264 -1.06 -14.96 -4.12
CA LEU A 264 -1.42 -13.54 -4.03
C LEU A 264 -0.20 -12.72 -3.57
N GLY A 265 -0.06 -11.49 -4.07
CA GLY A 265 1.13 -10.65 -3.88
C GLY A 265 2.26 -10.92 -4.88
N THR A 266 2.16 -11.96 -5.73
CA THR A 266 3.12 -12.16 -6.83
C THR A 266 3.24 -10.90 -7.69
N ARG A 267 4.46 -10.44 -7.94
CA ARG A 267 4.72 -9.22 -8.72
C ARG A 267 5.31 -9.55 -10.08
N LEU A 268 4.56 -9.26 -11.14
CA LEU A 268 5.05 -9.33 -12.52
C LEU A 268 5.73 -8.01 -12.89
N ARG A 269 6.84 -8.08 -13.61
CA ARG A 269 7.55 -6.93 -14.16
C ARG A 269 7.64 -7.06 -15.67
N LEU A 270 7.28 -6.00 -16.40
CA LEU A 270 7.46 -5.98 -17.85
C LEU A 270 8.97 -5.92 -18.15
N LYS A 271 9.47 -6.82 -19.01
CA LYS A 271 10.89 -6.89 -19.33
C LYS A 271 11.41 -5.57 -19.87
N ALA A 272 12.60 -5.18 -19.44
CA ALA A 272 13.26 -3.96 -19.90
C ALA A 272 13.39 -3.91 -21.43
N SER A 273 13.62 -5.06 -22.07
CA SER A 273 13.78 -5.23 -23.51
C SER A 273 12.50 -5.04 -24.34
N LYS A 274 11.32 -5.02 -23.73
CA LYS A 274 10.07 -4.79 -24.48
C LYS A 274 10.02 -3.35 -24.97
N ASP A 275 10.02 -3.13 -26.29
CA ASP A 275 9.83 -1.78 -26.82
C ASP A 275 8.38 -1.31 -26.61
N VAL A 276 8.24 -0.11 -26.04
CA VAL A 276 6.95 0.55 -25.77
C VAL A 276 6.86 1.92 -26.45
N SER A 277 7.88 2.32 -27.21
CA SER A 277 7.96 3.65 -27.83
C SER A 277 6.88 3.90 -28.88
N GLY A 278 6.42 2.84 -29.55
CA GLY A 278 5.40 2.89 -30.60
C GLY A 278 3.94 2.99 -30.12
N TYR A 279 3.68 2.95 -28.81
CA TYR A 279 2.33 3.12 -28.28
C TYR A 279 1.97 4.60 -28.10
N PRO A 280 0.66 4.96 -28.15
CA PRO A 280 0.19 6.29 -27.77
C PRO A 280 0.72 6.69 -26.40
N ASP A 281 0.96 7.99 -26.19
CA ASP A 281 1.59 8.52 -24.98
C ASP A 281 0.95 8.02 -23.68
N SER A 282 -0.38 7.94 -23.63
CA SER A 282 -1.12 7.47 -22.46
C SER A 282 -0.84 6.00 -22.12
N VAL A 283 -0.91 5.13 -23.13
CA VAL A 283 -0.58 3.70 -23.00
C VAL A 283 0.90 3.51 -22.69
N ARG A 284 1.78 4.29 -23.33
CA ARG A 284 3.23 4.22 -23.11
C ARG A 284 3.58 4.52 -21.64
N ARG A 285 2.92 5.49 -21.00
CA ARG A 285 3.12 5.77 -19.56
C ARG A 285 2.70 4.58 -18.70
N VAL A 286 1.57 3.95 -19.00
CA VAL A 286 1.11 2.74 -18.31
C VAL A 286 2.10 1.59 -18.46
N PHE A 287 2.58 1.32 -19.68
CA PHE A 287 3.54 0.23 -19.90
C PHE A 287 4.92 0.54 -19.33
N GLN A 288 5.33 1.81 -19.28
CA GLN A 288 6.53 2.22 -18.57
C GLN A 288 6.39 1.97 -17.07
N ALA A 289 5.21 2.22 -16.47
CA ALA A 289 4.95 1.87 -15.08
C ALA A 289 5.02 0.35 -14.85
N MET A 290 4.55 -0.48 -15.78
CA MET A 290 4.71 -1.94 -15.70
C MET A 290 6.18 -2.39 -15.73
N LYS A 291 7.09 -1.61 -16.36
CA LYS A 291 8.54 -1.89 -16.29
C LYS A 291 9.15 -1.47 -14.95
N THR A 292 8.79 -0.27 -14.51
CA THR A 292 9.41 0.35 -13.33
C THR A 292 8.83 -0.20 -12.03
N TYR A 293 7.52 -0.32 -11.92
CA TYR A 293 6.80 -0.72 -10.71
C TYR A 293 6.12 -2.08 -10.85
N GLY A 294 5.88 -2.59 -12.06
CA GLY A 294 5.26 -3.91 -12.24
C GLY A 294 3.78 -3.96 -11.90
N LEU A 295 3.25 -5.18 -11.83
CA LEU A 295 1.86 -5.50 -11.51
C LEU A 295 1.83 -6.47 -10.33
N ILE A 296 0.97 -6.23 -9.34
CA ILE A 296 0.82 -7.07 -8.16
C ILE A 296 -0.48 -7.87 -8.29
N LEU A 297 -0.36 -9.18 -8.12
CA LEU A 297 -1.48 -10.11 -8.17
C LEU A 297 -2.34 -9.93 -6.92
N ALA A 298 -3.55 -9.39 -7.11
CA ALA A 298 -4.39 -8.90 -6.03
C ALA A 298 -5.62 -9.79 -5.78
N ASP A 299 -6.12 -10.46 -6.83
CA ASP A 299 -7.35 -11.26 -6.70
C ASP A 299 -7.41 -12.47 -7.65
N ASN A 300 -8.34 -13.37 -7.36
CA ASN A 300 -8.83 -14.37 -8.29
C ASN A 300 -9.88 -13.75 -9.22
N GLY A 301 -9.72 -13.95 -10.52
CA GLY A 301 -10.58 -13.37 -11.54
C GLY A 301 -10.28 -13.97 -12.90
N SER A 302 -10.12 -13.12 -13.92
CA SER A 302 -9.70 -13.57 -15.25
C SER A 302 -8.23 -13.27 -15.47
N ASP A 303 -7.52 -14.19 -16.15
CA ASP A 303 -6.08 -14.02 -16.36
C ASP A 303 -5.72 -12.71 -17.06
N MET A 304 -4.86 -11.95 -16.40
CA MET A 304 -4.26 -10.70 -16.88
C MET A 304 -5.26 -9.56 -17.08
N TYR A 305 -6.33 -9.53 -16.29
CA TYR A 305 -7.21 -8.36 -16.18
C TYR A 305 -6.51 -7.33 -15.30
N VAL A 306 -6.10 -6.21 -15.90
CA VAL A 306 -5.40 -5.10 -15.23
C VAL A 306 -6.39 -3.97 -15.01
N GLN A 307 -6.54 -3.56 -13.75
CA GLN A 307 -7.68 -2.75 -13.34
C GLN A 307 -7.35 -1.25 -13.31
N GLY A 308 -8.38 -0.44 -13.53
CA GLY A 308 -8.30 1.01 -13.55
C GLY A 308 -9.60 1.66 -13.13
N THR A 309 -9.60 2.99 -13.08
CA THR A 309 -10.77 3.75 -12.65
C THR A 309 -11.78 3.91 -13.77
N TYR A 310 -13.06 3.91 -13.41
CA TYR A 310 -14.14 4.41 -14.26
C TYR A 310 -13.89 5.87 -14.65
N ASP A 311 -13.86 6.15 -15.95
CA ASP A 311 -13.81 7.48 -16.54
C ASP A 311 -14.32 7.44 -17.98
N THR A 312 -15.29 8.29 -18.31
CA THR A 312 -15.89 8.35 -19.67
C THR A 312 -14.94 8.89 -20.73
N ARG A 313 -13.79 9.43 -20.33
CA ARG A 313 -12.74 9.92 -21.24
C ARG A 313 -11.84 8.80 -21.75
N TRP A 314 -11.89 7.60 -21.16
CA TRP A 314 -11.15 6.44 -21.67
C TRP A 314 -11.63 6.02 -23.05
N ASP A 315 -10.69 5.61 -23.90
CA ASP A 315 -10.95 5.09 -25.23
C ASP A 315 -10.57 3.61 -25.30
N ASN A 316 -11.59 2.74 -25.21
CA ASN A 316 -11.40 1.29 -25.25
C ASN A 316 -11.05 0.77 -26.65
N GLU A 317 -11.24 1.54 -27.72
CA GLU A 317 -10.74 1.19 -29.06
C GLU A 317 -9.21 1.31 -29.13
N VAL A 318 -8.61 2.15 -28.27
CA VAL A 318 -7.15 2.27 -28.10
C VAL A 318 -6.63 1.30 -27.04
N LEU A 319 -7.27 1.22 -25.88
CA LEU A 319 -6.79 0.41 -24.76
C LEU A 319 -6.80 -1.09 -25.07
N ASN A 320 -7.90 -1.61 -25.61
CA ASN A 320 -8.07 -3.05 -25.84
C ASN A 320 -6.98 -3.65 -26.75
N PRO A 321 -6.74 -3.15 -27.98
CA PRO A 321 -5.70 -3.71 -28.83
C PRO A 321 -4.29 -3.50 -28.25
N ALA A 322 -4.05 -2.38 -27.57
CA ALA A 322 -2.74 -2.11 -26.97
C ALA A 322 -2.41 -3.08 -25.83
N PHE A 323 -3.31 -3.29 -24.88
CA PHE A 323 -3.12 -4.26 -23.79
C PHE A 323 -3.05 -5.69 -24.33
N ALA A 324 -3.92 -6.05 -25.27
CA ALA A 324 -3.90 -7.39 -25.88
C ALA A 324 -2.59 -7.70 -26.63
N SER A 325 -1.85 -6.68 -27.06
CA SER A 325 -0.55 -6.83 -27.74
C SER A 325 0.60 -7.20 -26.80
N LEU A 326 0.52 -6.87 -25.51
CA LEU A 326 1.46 -7.37 -24.51
C LEU A 326 1.07 -8.79 -24.13
N LYS A 327 2.03 -9.70 -24.13
CA LYS A 327 1.85 -11.10 -23.77
C LYS A 327 2.46 -11.39 -22.41
N VAL A 328 1.95 -12.38 -21.70
CA VAL A 328 2.54 -12.87 -20.44
C VAL A 328 4.03 -13.20 -20.60
N SER A 329 4.47 -13.69 -21.76
CA SER A 329 5.89 -13.93 -22.08
C SER A 329 6.76 -12.67 -22.12
N ASP A 330 6.18 -11.47 -22.24
CA ASP A 330 6.87 -10.19 -22.13
C ASP A 330 7.21 -9.84 -20.67
N PHE A 331 6.66 -10.57 -19.70
CA PHE A 331 6.86 -10.35 -18.27
C PHE A 331 7.84 -11.35 -17.66
N GLU A 332 8.26 -11.02 -16.45
CA GLU A 332 9.04 -11.86 -15.56
C GLU A 332 8.54 -11.68 -14.12
N VAL A 333 8.74 -12.68 -13.26
CA VAL A 333 8.26 -12.63 -11.87
C VAL A 333 9.38 -12.13 -10.97
N VAL A 334 9.14 -11.02 -10.27
CA VAL A 334 10.03 -10.56 -9.20
C VAL A 334 10.03 -11.62 -8.09
N GLN A 335 11.18 -11.86 -7.46
CA GLN A 335 11.34 -12.81 -6.36
C GLN A 335 10.18 -12.69 -5.37
N LEU A 336 9.50 -13.81 -5.12
CA LEU A 336 8.34 -13.81 -4.26
C LEU A 336 8.68 -13.31 -2.85
N GLY A 337 7.79 -12.48 -2.29
CA GLY A 337 7.99 -11.88 -0.97
C GLY A 337 9.03 -10.76 -0.93
N TRP A 338 9.57 -10.32 -2.07
CA TRP A 338 10.56 -9.25 -2.11
C TRP A 338 9.99 -7.93 -1.59
N ASN A 339 10.68 -7.35 -0.60
CA ASN A 339 10.38 -6.06 -0.01
C ASN A 339 11.59 -5.12 -0.19
N PRO A 340 11.47 -4.01 -0.93
CA PRO A 340 12.57 -3.07 -1.15
C PRO A 340 12.94 -2.23 0.06
N GLY A 341 12.01 -2.01 0.99
CA GLY A 341 12.32 -1.49 2.34
C GLY A 341 13.00 -2.54 3.23
N GLY A 342 13.12 -3.78 2.73
CA GLY A 342 13.75 -4.94 3.36
C GLY A 342 14.98 -5.44 2.60
N GLY A 343 15.71 -4.53 1.92
CA GLY A 343 17.04 -4.82 1.38
C GLY A 343 18.06 -5.12 2.48
N GLY A 344 17.97 -6.32 3.06
CA GLY A 344 18.83 -6.82 4.13
C GLY A 344 18.26 -6.68 5.55
N GLY A 345 17.05 -7.17 5.82
CA GLY A 345 16.58 -7.32 7.21
C GLY A 345 15.10 -7.02 7.40
N GLY A 346 14.25 -7.89 6.91
CA GLY A 346 12.79 -7.79 7.06
C GLY A 346 12.15 -9.16 7.31
N ASP A 347 12.83 -10.03 8.04
CA ASP A 347 12.09 -11.03 8.79
C ASP A 347 11.29 -10.24 9.82
N THR A 348 9.97 -10.28 9.76
CA THR A 348 9.14 -10.10 10.94
C THR A 348 9.84 -10.85 12.06
N CYS A 349 10.18 -10.16 13.15
CA CYS A 349 10.90 -10.77 14.25
C CYS A 349 10.09 -12.00 14.72
N THR A 350 10.54 -13.18 14.31
CA THR A 350 9.80 -14.44 14.48
C THR A 350 10.66 -15.29 15.40
N PRO A 351 10.15 -15.68 16.59
CA PRO A 351 10.90 -16.55 17.47
C PRO A 351 11.04 -17.94 16.83
N ASP A 352 12.21 -18.53 16.98
CA ASP A 352 12.49 -19.92 16.61
C ASP A 352 13.29 -20.61 17.73
N ALA A 353 13.69 -21.88 17.53
CA ALA A 353 14.41 -22.63 18.55
C ALA A 353 15.72 -21.96 19.03
N THR A 354 16.30 -21.07 18.23
CA THR A 354 17.60 -20.41 18.46
C THR A 354 17.53 -18.88 18.44
N SER A 355 16.35 -18.32 18.19
CA SER A 355 16.14 -16.87 18.10
C SER A 355 15.00 -16.43 19.03
N LEU A 356 15.29 -15.51 19.95
CA LEU A 356 14.26 -14.75 20.65
C LEU A 356 13.73 -13.65 19.74
N CYS A 357 12.46 -13.34 19.89
CA CYS A 357 11.91 -12.09 19.42
C CYS A 357 11.41 -11.24 20.58
N LEU A 358 12.12 -10.15 20.87
CA LEU A 358 11.82 -9.26 21.98
C LEU A 358 11.11 -7.99 21.47
N VAL A 359 10.06 -7.59 22.17
CA VAL A 359 9.13 -6.47 21.89
C VAL A 359 8.67 -6.44 20.43
N SER A 360 8.52 -7.61 19.82
CA SER A 360 8.12 -7.81 18.41
C SER A 360 9.00 -7.07 17.40
N ARG A 361 10.25 -6.75 17.76
CA ARG A 361 11.18 -5.94 16.94
C ARG A 361 12.63 -6.40 17.01
N PHE A 362 13.11 -6.87 18.15
CA PHE A 362 14.53 -7.22 18.29
C PHE A 362 14.70 -8.72 18.26
N ARG A 363 15.28 -9.23 17.17
CA ARG A 363 15.69 -10.63 17.09
C ARG A 363 17.00 -10.80 17.82
N VAL A 364 17.07 -11.75 18.75
CA VAL A 364 18.28 -12.05 19.50
C VAL A 364 18.68 -13.50 19.31
N SER A 365 19.94 -13.77 19.00
CA SER A 365 20.50 -15.13 18.96
C SER A 365 21.81 -15.20 19.73
N ALA A 366 22.16 -16.42 20.18
CA ALA A 366 23.41 -16.70 20.86
C ALA A 366 24.16 -17.84 20.15
N ARG A 367 25.49 -17.75 20.09
CA ARG A 367 26.39 -18.87 19.78
C ARG A 367 27.38 -19.06 20.90
N TYR A 368 27.80 -20.30 21.14
CA TYR A 368 28.82 -20.62 22.13
C TYR A 368 29.97 -21.44 21.54
N ARG A 369 31.14 -21.37 22.20
CA ARG A 369 32.24 -22.33 22.04
C ARG A 369 32.75 -22.79 23.40
N ASP A 370 32.91 -24.09 23.57
CA ASP A 370 33.38 -24.71 24.82
C ASP A 370 34.90 -24.92 24.88
N TYR A 371 35.39 -25.39 26.04
CA TYR A 371 36.80 -25.66 26.28
C TYR A 371 37.40 -26.79 25.44
N ALA A 372 36.56 -27.68 24.90
CA ALA A 372 36.99 -28.72 23.97
C ALA A 372 36.99 -28.23 22.51
N GLY A 373 36.58 -26.98 22.26
CA GLY A 373 36.45 -26.39 20.94
C GLY A 373 35.14 -26.73 20.23
N GLY A 374 34.16 -27.32 20.92
CA GLY A 374 32.82 -27.55 20.40
C GLY A 374 32.05 -26.24 20.27
N GLU A 375 31.40 -26.02 19.13
CA GLU A 375 30.61 -24.81 18.84
C GLU A 375 29.13 -25.15 18.63
N GLY A 376 28.24 -24.25 19.04
CA GLY A 376 26.79 -24.46 18.89
C GLY A 376 25.97 -23.18 18.94
N ALA A 377 24.72 -23.28 18.50
CA ALA A 377 23.71 -22.24 18.70
C ALA A 377 23.03 -22.41 20.06
N GLY A 378 22.88 -21.31 20.79
CA GLY A 378 22.09 -21.30 22.01
C GLY A 378 20.61 -21.45 21.70
N GLN A 379 19.91 -22.16 22.57
CA GLN A 379 18.50 -22.46 22.42
C GLN A 379 17.67 -21.44 23.20
N ALA A 380 16.79 -20.76 22.49
CA ALA A 380 16.07 -19.59 22.96
C ALA A 380 14.81 -19.97 23.75
N VAL A 381 14.59 -19.32 24.89
CA VAL A 381 13.35 -19.43 25.65
C VAL A 381 12.88 -18.03 26.07
N ALA A 382 11.68 -17.65 25.65
CA ALA A 382 11.06 -16.39 26.03
C ALA A 382 10.53 -16.47 27.48
N LEU A 383 10.74 -15.39 28.26
CA LEU A 383 10.16 -15.24 29.61
C LEU A 383 9.00 -14.24 29.61
N THR A 384 9.23 -13.09 28.98
CA THR A 384 8.26 -12.00 28.80
C THR A 384 8.38 -11.45 27.38
N SER A 385 7.58 -10.45 27.03
CA SER A 385 7.71 -9.77 25.74
C SER A 385 9.07 -9.09 25.58
N ASP A 386 9.71 -8.64 26.65
CA ASP A 386 10.97 -7.88 26.60
C ASP A 386 12.20 -8.65 27.09
N THR A 387 12.02 -9.88 27.61
CA THR A 387 13.07 -10.67 28.27
C THR A 387 13.02 -12.14 27.85
N GLY A 388 14.20 -12.74 27.68
CA GLY A 388 14.35 -14.18 27.46
C GLY A 388 15.73 -14.69 27.89
N TYR A 389 15.96 -15.99 27.71
CA TYR A 389 17.23 -16.62 28.03
C TYR A 389 17.65 -17.66 26.99
N PHE A 390 18.92 -18.07 27.06
CA PHE A 390 19.51 -19.13 26.26
C PHE A 390 20.10 -20.22 27.15
N TRP A 391 19.94 -21.47 26.72
CA TRP A 391 20.68 -22.63 27.23
C TRP A 391 21.51 -23.25 26.10
N PHE A 392 22.60 -23.94 26.42
CA PHE A 392 23.55 -24.44 25.41
C PHE A 392 23.55 -25.97 25.31
N PHE A 393 23.70 -26.67 26.43
CA PHE A 393 23.82 -28.14 26.45
C PHE A 393 22.55 -28.85 26.92
N SER A 394 21.82 -28.23 27.86
CA SER A 394 20.62 -28.81 28.46
C SER A 394 19.65 -27.71 28.86
N ALA A 395 18.36 -27.91 28.57
CA ALA A 395 17.30 -26.98 28.96
C ALA A 395 17.18 -26.78 30.48
N ALA A 396 17.78 -27.66 31.30
CA ALA A 396 17.84 -27.52 32.75
C ALA A 396 18.89 -26.49 33.24
N ASN A 397 19.81 -26.04 32.38
CA ASN A 397 20.91 -25.14 32.73
C ASN A 397 20.86 -23.88 31.86
N VAL A 398 20.46 -22.75 32.45
CA VAL A 398 20.43 -21.45 31.78
C VAL A 398 21.83 -20.85 31.75
N GLU A 399 22.25 -20.37 30.59
CA GLU A 399 23.62 -19.91 30.35
C GLU A 399 23.70 -18.39 30.15
N ALA A 400 22.70 -17.78 29.50
CA ALA A 400 22.64 -16.35 29.29
C ALA A 400 21.20 -15.80 29.36
N VAL A 401 21.02 -14.63 29.95
CA VAL A 401 19.74 -13.91 30.02
C VAL A 401 19.88 -12.58 29.29
N VAL A 402 18.86 -12.18 28.54
CA VAL A 402 18.83 -10.93 27.76
C VAL A 402 17.48 -10.24 27.89
N LYS A 403 17.49 -8.91 27.94
CA LYS A 403 16.29 -8.07 27.80
C LYS A 403 16.55 -6.83 26.93
N VAL A 404 15.49 -6.35 26.28
CA VAL A 404 15.49 -5.12 25.49
C VAL A 404 14.41 -4.17 25.99
N VAL A 405 14.81 -3.00 26.47
CA VAL A 405 13.92 -2.06 27.16
C VAL A 405 13.85 -0.73 26.40
N SER A 406 12.63 -0.19 26.24
CA SER A 406 12.43 1.14 25.65
C SER A 406 12.76 2.24 26.65
N PHE A 407 13.63 3.15 26.26
CA PHE A 407 13.79 4.47 26.90
C PHE A 407 13.38 5.60 25.96
N CYS A 408 12.54 5.30 24.95
CA CYS A 408 12.06 6.31 24.01
C CYS A 408 11.19 7.35 24.72
N GLY A 409 11.41 8.63 24.39
CA GLY A 409 10.76 9.75 25.09
C GLY A 409 11.33 10.05 26.48
N SER A 410 12.40 9.37 26.90
CA SER A 410 13.24 9.78 28.04
C SER A 410 14.45 10.60 27.57
N GLY A 411 15.24 11.15 28.49
CA GLY A 411 16.47 11.88 28.15
C GLY A 411 17.57 11.05 27.45
N VAL A 412 17.45 9.72 27.41
CA VAL A 412 18.38 8.83 26.69
C VAL A 412 17.94 8.60 25.25
N ASP A 413 16.62 8.53 25.02
CA ASP A 413 15.97 8.31 23.72
C ASP A 413 16.55 7.16 22.86
N ARG A 414 16.74 6.01 23.50
CA ARG A 414 17.28 4.79 22.88
C ARG A 414 16.54 3.54 23.35
N TRP A 415 16.65 2.46 22.59
CA TRP A 415 16.40 1.11 23.10
C TRP A 415 17.65 0.55 23.76
N GLY A 416 17.52 0.10 25.01
CA GLY A 416 18.61 -0.45 25.80
C GLY A 416 18.66 -1.97 25.76
N VAL A 417 19.83 -2.54 25.49
CA VAL A 417 20.12 -3.98 25.63
C VAL A 417 20.78 -4.24 26.98
N TYR A 418 20.25 -5.21 27.72
CA TYR A 418 20.86 -5.72 28.95
C TYR A 418 21.03 -7.22 28.84
N ALA A 419 22.22 -7.72 29.15
CA ALA A 419 22.48 -9.15 29.14
C ALA A 419 23.54 -9.54 30.16
N ASN A 420 23.46 -10.76 30.67
CA ASN A 420 24.46 -11.36 31.56
C ASN A 420 24.44 -12.89 31.40
N GLY A 421 25.50 -13.57 31.82
CA GLY A 421 25.60 -15.03 31.72
C GLY A 421 26.03 -15.69 33.01
N LEU A 422 25.61 -16.95 33.17
CA LEU A 422 25.97 -17.84 34.27
C LEU A 422 27.08 -18.82 33.84
N THR A 423 27.91 -18.37 32.89
CA THR A 423 28.83 -19.20 32.11
C THR A 423 30.17 -18.50 31.93
N ASP A 424 31.23 -19.28 31.73
CA ASP A 424 32.57 -18.84 31.36
C ASP A 424 32.96 -19.27 29.94
N LEU A 425 32.01 -19.76 29.17
CA LEU A 425 32.21 -20.15 27.77
C LEU A 425 32.46 -18.94 26.87
N ASP A 426 33.03 -19.21 25.70
CA ASP A 426 32.98 -18.22 24.63
C ASP A 426 31.53 -18.05 24.20
N VAL A 427 30.97 -16.85 24.28
CA VAL A 427 29.58 -16.58 23.89
C VAL A 427 29.53 -15.37 22.99
N THR A 428 28.85 -15.49 21.86
CA THR A 428 28.51 -14.37 20.97
C THR A 428 27.00 -14.16 20.95
N LEU A 429 26.53 -13.06 21.54
CA LEU A 429 25.15 -12.62 21.50
C LEU A 429 24.97 -11.61 20.36
N THR A 430 24.01 -11.83 19.47
CA THR A 430 23.69 -10.93 18.36
C THR A 430 22.27 -10.42 18.51
N VAL A 431 22.09 -9.11 18.56
CA VAL A 431 20.79 -8.43 18.59
C VAL A 431 20.60 -7.67 17.28
N THR A 432 19.55 -7.99 16.53
CA THR A 432 19.20 -7.31 15.28
C THR A 432 17.87 -6.58 15.48
N ASP A 433 17.87 -5.28 15.21
CA ASP A 433 16.65 -4.49 15.06
C ASP A 433 16.00 -4.87 13.72
N THR A 434 14.89 -5.59 13.75
CA THR A 434 14.20 -6.02 12.52
C THR A 434 13.44 -4.88 11.84
N LYS A 435 13.42 -3.68 12.42
CA LYS A 435 12.86 -2.50 11.77
C LYS A 435 13.78 -1.98 10.66
N ASP A 436 15.09 -1.96 10.90
CA ASP A 436 16.07 -1.33 10.01
C ASP A 436 17.29 -2.20 9.68
N GLY A 437 17.34 -3.44 10.20
CA GLY A 437 18.43 -4.40 10.00
C GLY A 437 19.68 -4.13 10.86
N THR A 438 19.71 -3.05 11.64
CA THR A 438 20.88 -2.70 12.47
C THR A 438 21.16 -3.83 13.46
N THR A 439 22.43 -4.24 13.54
CA THR A 439 22.86 -5.35 14.40
C THR A 439 23.92 -4.91 15.40
N ARG A 440 23.83 -5.43 16.62
CA ARG A 440 24.81 -5.26 17.70
C ARG A 440 25.25 -6.62 18.20
N THR A 441 26.56 -6.82 18.30
CA THR A 441 27.16 -8.08 18.76
C THR A 441 27.92 -7.86 20.05
N TYR A 442 27.71 -8.75 21.02
CA TYR A 442 28.39 -8.75 22.30
C TYR A 442 29.06 -10.10 22.53
N THR A 443 30.30 -10.09 22.99
CA THR A 443 31.09 -11.31 23.15
C THR A 443 31.58 -11.49 24.58
N ASN A 444 31.47 -12.69 25.11
CA ASN A 444 32.21 -13.15 26.28
C ASN A 444 33.35 -14.07 25.82
N PRO A 445 34.63 -13.76 26.08
CA PRO A 445 35.72 -14.67 25.74
C PRO A 445 35.74 -15.92 26.61
N LEU A 446 36.21 -17.05 26.06
CA LEU A 446 36.40 -18.30 26.81
C LEU A 446 37.26 -18.10 28.06
N GLY A 447 36.83 -18.66 29.19
CA GLY A 447 37.50 -18.58 30.48
C GLY A 447 37.33 -17.25 31.21
N GLN A 448 36.43 -16.38 30.75
CA GLN A 448 36.08 -15.13 31.41
C GLN A 448 34.65 -15.17 31.93
N GLU A 449 34.44 -14.57 33.11
CA GLU A 449 33.10 -14.34 33.63
C GLU A 449 32.29 -13.45 32.67
N PHE A 450 31.07 -13.88 32.33
CA PHE A 450 30.18 -13.09 31.49
C PHE A 450 29.74 -11.80 32.21
N ARG A 451 30.40 -10.70 31.90
CA ARG A 451 30.13 -9.37 32.48
C ARG A 451 28.80 -8.79 32.02
N LEU A 452 28.14 -8.05 32.91
CA LEU A 452 26.89 -7.37 32.62
C LEU A 452 27.04 -6.37 31.45
N ILE A 453 26.25 -6.60 30.40
CA ILE A 453 26.05 -5.68 29.29
C ILE A 453 24.95 -4.69 29.66
N ARG A 454 25.20 -3.39 29.42
CA ARG A 454 24.22 -2.30 29.49
C ARG A 454 24.54 -1.31 28.38
N ASP A 455 23.81 -1.40 27.28
CA ASP A 455 24.09 -0.59 26.08
C ASP A 455 22.81 0.08 25.55
N PRO A 456 22.75 1.43 25.46
CA PRO A 456 21.68 2.15 24.74
C PRO A 456 21.84 2.00 23.23
N ALA A 457 21.66 0.79 22.74
CA ALA A 457 22.28 0.30 21.51
C ALA A 457 21.57 0.71 20.20
N PHE A 458 20.25 0.94 20.22
CA PHE A 458 19.42 1.20 19.04
C PHE A 458 18.61 2.50 19.14
N ALA A 459 18.35 3.13 17.99
CA ALA A 459 17.60 4.38 17.93
C ALA A 459 16.09 4.15 18.18
N CYS A 460 15.48 5.14 18.82
CA CYS A 460 14.02 5.23 18.91
C CYS A 460 13.40 5.54 17.54
N PRO A 461 12.11 5.20 17.34
CA PRO A 461 11.42 5.34 16.06
C PRO A 461 11.41 6.74 15.47
#